data_AF-A0A1I0QVT2-F1
#
_entry.id   AF-A0A1I0QVT2-F1
#
_cell.length_a   1.000
_cell.length_b   1.000
_cell.length_c   1.000
_cell.angle_alpha   90.00
_cell.angle_beta   90.00
_cell.angle_gamma   90.00
#
_symmetry.space_group_name_H-M   'P 1'
#
loop_
_entity.id
_entity.type
_entity.pdbx_description
1 polymer ?
#
loop_
_entity_poly.entity_id
_entity_poly.type
_entity_poly.pdbx_seq_one_letter_code
_entity_poly.pdbx_strand_id
1 'polypeptide(L)'
;MIMEQINEIKRKYKDSIIQFLKFGIVGGINTIVSYAITNIGFYVFHLHPQICNAVAFAITVFISFILNSQFVFTQSQEEKPPFLKALFKVYVSYSITGLFLMGILLYVEESIFGIPHYIATLANLIVTIPINFILNKFWAYKTK
;
A
#
# COMPACT_ATOMS: atom_id res chain seq x y z
N MET A 1 23.71 -23.29 -18.69
CA MET A 1 24.13 -22.84 -17.34
C MET A 1 24.15 -21.32 -17.16
N ILE A 2 25.14 -20.55 -17.65
CA ILE A 2 25.17 -19.07 -17.44
C ILE A 2 23.98 -18.36 -18.12
N MET A 3 23.66 -18.71 -19.37
CA MET A 3 22.53 -18.12 -20.10
C MET A 3 21.15 -18.44 -19.46
N GLU A 4 21.00 -19.61 -18.83
CA GLU A 4 19.78 -19.97 -18.11
C GLU A 4 19.63 -19.15 -16.83
N GLN A 5 20.70 -18.99 -16.05
CA GLN A 5 20.71 -18.11 -14.86
C GLN A 5 20.37 -16.66 -15.22
N ILE A 6 20.91 -16.14 -16.33
CA ILE A 6 20.59 -14.77 -16.80
C ILE A 6 19.10 -14.65 -17.15
N ASN A 7 18.54 -15.65 -17.84
CA ASN A 7 17.11 -15.65 -18.20
C ASN A 7 16.19 -15.77 -16.99
N GLU A 8 16.59 -16.53 -15.99
CA GLU A 8 15.86 -16.69 -14.72
C GLU A 8 15.86 -15.38 -13.92
N ILE A 9 17.01 -14.71 -13.81
CA ILE A 9 17.14 -13.39 -13.18
C ILE A 9 16.28 -12.35 -13.91
N LYS A 10 16.33 -12.31 -15.25
CA LYS A 10 15.50 -11.40 -16.05
C LYS A 10 14.01 -11.62 -15.83
N ARG A 11 13.57 -12.89 -15.76
CA ARG A 11 12.17 -13.24 -15.51
C ARG A 11 11.72 -12.77 -14.12
N LYS A 12 12.51 -13.05 -13.08
CA LYS A 12 12.24 -12.63 -11.70
C LYS A 12 12.18 -11.10 -11.53
N TYR A 13 13.05 -10.36 -12.23
CA TYR A 13 13.01 -8.90 -12.27
C TYR A 13 11.75 -8.38 -12.96
N LYS A 14 11.39 -8.94 -14.12
CA LYS A 14 10.18 -8.59 -14.86
C LYS A 14 8.93 -8.81 -14.01
N ASP A 15 8.84 -9.95 -13.34
CA ASP A 15 7.70 -10.27 -12.47
C ASP A 15 7.60 -9.30 -11.29
N SER A 16 8.73 -8.92 -10.71
CA SER A 16 8.77 -7.93 -9.62
C SER A 16 8.32 -6.53 -10.07
N ILE A 17 8.69 -6.11 -11.28
CA ILE A 17 8.24 -4.84 -11.86
C ILE A 17 6.73 -4.88 -12.13
N ILE A 18 6.22 -5.96 -12.73
CA ILE A 18 4.78 -6.13 -12.97
C ILE A 18 4.00 -6.09 -11.66
N GLN A 19 4.51 -6.72 -10.60
CA GLN A 19 3.91 -6.64 -9.26
C GLN A 19 3.86 -5.21 -8.72
N PHE A 20 4.94 -4.46 -8.87
CA PHE A 20 4.99 -3.06 -8.43
C PHE A 20 3.98 -2.20 -9.20
N LEU A 21 3.87 -2.36 -10.52
CA LEU A 21 2.85 -1.65 -11.33
C LEU A 21 1.44 -2.01 -10.89
N LYS A 22 1.15 -3.30 -10.72
CA LYS A 22 -0.18 -3.74 -10.24
C LYS A 22 -0.48 -3.21 -8.85
N PHE A 23 0.51 -3.18 -7.95
CA PHE A 23 0.37 -2.59 -6.62
C PHE A 23 0.06 -1.09 -6.70
N GLY A 24 0.72 -0.36 -7.60
CA GLY A 24 0.43 1.04 -7.89
C GLY A 24 -1.01 1.25 -8.40
N ILE A 25 -1.50 0.38 -9.29
CA ILE A 25 -2.88 0.42 -9.78
C ILE A 25 -3.87 0.19 -8.62
N VAL A 26 -3.61 -0.81 -7.77
CA VAL A 26 -4.43 -1.06 -6.57
C VAL A 26 -4.41 0.16 -5.64
N GLY A 27 -3.24 0.78 -5.44
CA GLY A 27 -3.10 2.04 -4.71
C GLY A 27 -3.98 3.16 -5.27
N GLY A 28 -3.96 3.36 -6.60
CA GLY A 28 -4.81 4.34 -7.26
C GLY A 28 -6.31 4.07 -7.08
N ILE A 29 -6.73 2.81 -7.19
CA ILE A 29 -8.12 2.40 -6.91
C ILE A 29 -8.49 2.73 -5.47
N ASN A 30 -7.61 2.42 -4.51
CA ASN A 30 -7.87 2.74 -3.10
C ASN A 30 -8.01 4.23 -2.86
N THR A 31 -7.22 5.07 -3.51
CA THR A 31 -7.34 6.52 -3.36
C THR A 31 -8.70 7.01 -3.88
N ILE A 32 -9.14 6.54 -5.04
CA ILE A 32 -10.45 6.90 -5.60
C ILE A 32 -11.58 6.45 -4.67
N VAL A 33 -11.53 5.19 -4.21
CA VAL A 33 -12.54 4.63 -3.29
C VAL A 33 -12.52 5.34 -1.94
N SER A 34 -11.34 5.63 -1.38
CA SER A 34 -11.20 6.37 -0.13
C SER A 34 -11.81 7.76 -0.26
N TYR A 35 -11.51 8.46 -1.35
CA TYR A 35 -12.05 9.78 -1.61
C TYR A 35 -13.58 9.75 -1.74
N ALA A 36 -14.12 8.75 -2.44
CA ALA A 36 -15.57 8.56 -2.57
C ALA A 36 -16.23 8.28 -1.21
N ILE A 37 -15.69 7.36 -0.40
CA ILE A 37 -16.25 7.02 0.92
C ILE A 37 -16.21 8.25 1.84
N THR A 38 -15.09 8.97 1.90
CA THR A 38 -14.98 10.15 2.76
C THR A 38 -15.95 11.25 2.34
N ASN A 39 -16.07 11.55 1.04
CA ASN A 39 -16.98 12.60 0.56
C ASN A 39 -18.45 12.21 0.71
N ILE A 40 -18.82 10.96 0.41
CA ILE A 40 -20.20 10.48 0.61
C ILE A 40 -20.56 10.50 2.10
N GLY A 41 -19.68 9.99 2.96
CA GLY A 41 -19.90 10.01 4.41
C GLY A 41 -20.08 11.43 4.96
N PHE A 42 -19.27 12.37 4.49
CA PHE A 42 -19.33 13.76 4.92
C PHE A 42 -20.56 14.49 4.36
N TYR A 43 -20.76 14.50 3.04
CA TYR A 43 -21.81 15.31 2.41
C TYR A 43 -23.21 14.67 2.49
N VAL A 44 -23.31 13.34 2.44
CA VAL A 44 -24.62 12.66 2.46
C VAL A 44 -25.03 12.37 3.90
N PHE A 45 -24.14 11.74 4.69
CA PHE A 45 -24.47 11.28 6.03
C PHE A 45 -24.14 12.29 7.14
N HIS A 46 -23.54 13.45 6.80
CA HIS A 46 -23.18 14.51 7.75
C HIS A 46 -22.31 13.98 8.91
N LEU A 47 -21.56 12.91 8.64
CA LEU A 47 -20.69 12.28 9.62
C LEU A 47 -19.44 13.12 9.84
N HIS A 48 -18.90 13.02 11.03
CA HIS A 48 -17.66 13.69 11.39
C HIS A 48 -16.51 13.23 10.47
N PRO A 49 -15.70 14.13 9.90
CA PRO A 49 -14.67 13.79 8.90
C PRO A 49 -13.71 12.69 9.36
N GLN A 50 -13.38 12.66 10.64
CA GLN A 50 -12.49 11.68 11.24
C GLN A 50 -13.10 10.28 11.25
N ILE A 51 -14.43 10.18 11.44
CA ILE A 51 -15.15 8.90 11.35
C ILE A 51 -15.16 8.42 9.91
N CYS A 52 -15.45 9.33 8.96
CA CYS A 52 -15.41 9.03 7.53
C CYS A 52 -14.03 8.52 7.09
N ASN A 53 -12.95 9.17 7.53
CA ASN A 53 -11.58 8.74 7.23
C ASN A 53 -11.24 7.39 7.86
N ALA A 54 -11.66 7.13 9.10
CA ALA A 54 -11.43 5.83 9.75
C ALA A 54 -12.15 4.69 9.01
N VAL A 55 -13.41 4.91 8.61
CA VAL A 55 -14.19 3.94 7.83
C VAL A 55 -13.60 3.74 6.44
N ALA A 56 -13.24 4.83 5.76
CA ALA A 56 -12.58 4.78 4.45
C ALA A 56 -11.26 3.99 4.53
N PHE A 57 -10.43 4.25 5.53
CA PHE A 57 -9.19 3.51 5.76
C PHE A 57 -9.46 2.01 5.99
N ALA A 58 -10.41 1.67 6.86
CA ALA A 58 -10.73 0.27 7.13
C ALA A 58 -11.20 -0.47 5.86
N ILE A 59 -12.11 0.11 5.09
CA ILE A 59 -12.65 -0.50 3.87
C ILE A 59 -11.59 -0.60 2.78
N THR A 60 -10.83 0.47 2.56
CA THR A 60 -9.84 0.52 1.47
C THR A 60 -8.65 -0.39 1.76
N VAL A 61 -8.19 -0.52 3.01
CA VAL A 61 -7.16 -1.51 3.37
C VAL A 61 -7.66 -2.94 3.14
N PHE A 62 -8.93 -3.22 3.41
CA PHE A 62 -9.52 -4.52 3.11
C PHE A 62 -9.59 -4.81 1.60
N ILE A 63 -10.04 -3.83 0.80
CA ILE A 63 -10.03 -3.93 -0.67
C ILE A 63 -8.61 -4.11 -1.19
N SER A 64 -7.65 -3.34 -0.66
CA SER A 64 -6.22 -3.48 -0.96
C SER A 64 -5.75 -4.89 -0.70
N PHE A 65 -6.11 -5.48 0.44
CA PHE A 65 -5.70 -6.82 0.80
C PHE A 65 -6.24 -7.85 -0.20
N ILE A 66 -7.52 -7.78 -0.56
CA ILE A 66 -8.13 -8.69 -1.54
C ILE A 66 -7.45 -8.54 -2.90
N LEU A 67 -7.34 -7.32 -3.42
CA LEU A 67 -6.74 -7.06 -4.72
C LEU A 67 -5.25 -7.42 -4.75
N ASN A 68 -4.49 -7.07 -3.71
CA ASN A 68 -3.07 -7.42 -3.65
C ASN A 68 -2.88 -8.95 -3.55
N SER A 69 -3.69 -9.63 -2.74
CA SER A 69 -3.64 -11.09 -2.59
C SER A 69 -4.00 -11.83 -3.88
N GLN A 70 -5.04 -11.37 -4.60
CA GLN A 70 -5.60 -12.06 -5.77
C GLN A 70 -5.03 -11.59 -7.11
N PHE A 71 -4.55 -10.35 -7.22
CA PHE A 71 -4.13 -9.76 -8.50
C PHE A 71 -2.62 -9.50 -8.57
N VAL A 72 -2.02 -9.06 -7.46
CA VAL A 72 -0.57 -8.73 -7.39
C VAL A 72 0.27 -9.96 -7.09
N PHE A 73 -0.07 -10.71 -6.05
CA PHE A 73 0.81 -11.78 -5.52
C PHE A 73 0.44 -13.22 -5.94
N THR A 74 -0.57 -13.39 -6.80
CA THR A 74 -1.07 -14.73 -7.22
C THR A 74 -0.06 -15.63 -7.89
N GLN A 75 0.94 -15.08 -8.60
CA GLN A 75 1.88 -15.89 -9.40
C GLN A 75 3.17 -16.27 -8.68
N SER A 76 3.41 -15.76 -7.46
CA SER A 76 4.73 -15.88 -6.82
C SER A 76 4.79 -16.83 -5.64
N GLN A 77 3.67 -17.47 -5.25
CA GLN A 77 3.66 -18.32 -4.06
C GLN A 77 2.99 -19.67 -4.34
N GLU A 78 3.79 -20.74 -4.17
CA GLU A 78 3.31 -22.13 -4.13
C GLU A 78 2.45 -22.37 -2.90
N GLU A 79 2.74 -21.70 -1.77
CA GLU A 79 1.97 -21.78 -0.53
C GLU A 79 1.50 -20.40 -0.04
N LYS A 80 0.18 -20.22 0.08
CA LYS A 80 -0.42 -18.97 0.57
C LYS A 80 -0.45 -18.95 2.10
N PRO A 81 -0.07 -17.85 2.76
CA PRO A 81 -0.18 -17.73 4.20
C PRO A 81 -1.66 -17.76 4.64
N PRO A 82 -1.95 -18.14 5.90
CA PRO A 82 -3.31 -18.13 6.43
C PRO A 82 -3.96 -16.75 6.27
N PHE A 83 -5.20 -16.73 5.77
CA PHE A 83 -5.93 -15.50 5.42
C PHE A 83 -5.90 -14.44 6.53
N LEU A 84 -6.26 -14.82 7.76
CA LEU A 84 -6.30 -13.89 8.90
C LEU A 84 -4.92 -13.30 9.22
N LYS A 85 -3.86 -14.11 9.13
CA LYS A 85 -2.49 -13.70 9.41
C LYS A 85 -1.99 -12.71 8.36
N ALA A 86 -2.30 -12.96 7.09
CA ALA A 86 -1.97 -12.06 6.00
C ALA A 86 -2.74 -10.73 6.13
N LEU A 87 -4.04 -10.80 6.43
CA LEU A 87 -4.89 -9.63 6.64
C LEU A 87 -4.35 -8.73 7.76
N PHE A 88 -4.04 -9.32 8.92
CA PHE A 88 -3.48 -8.58 10.05
C PHE A 88 -2.17 -7.88 9.68
N LYS A 89 -1.24 -8.57 9.00
CA LYS A 89 0.01 -7.97 8.56
C LYS A 89 -0.19 -6.84 7.54
N VAL A 90 -1.16 -6.96 6.63
CA VAL A 90 -1.47 -5.87 5.69
C VAL A 90 -2.00 -4.65 6.43
N TYR A 91 -2.93 -4.81 7.38
CA TYR A 91 -3.37 -3.69 8.22
C TYR A 91 -2.23 -3.03 8.99
N VAL A 92 -1.33 -3.82 9.55
CA VAL A 92 -0.13 -3.31 10.24
C VAL A 92 0.78 -2.56 9.28
N SER A 93 1.04 -3.11 8.09
CA SER A 93 1.86 -2.46 7.05
C SER A 93 1.29 -1.09 6.67
N TYR A 94 0.00 -1.05 6.32
CA TYR A 94 -0.66 0.19 5.91
C TYR A 94 -0.75 1.20 7.05
N SER A 95 -0.93 0.76 8.30
CA SER A 95 -0.89 1.65 9.46
C SER A 95 0.51 2.23 9.69
N ILE A 96 1.55 1.40 9.62
CA ILE A 96 2.94 1.85 9.80
C ILE A 96 3.33 2.84 8.69
N THR A 97 3.05 2.52 7.43
CA THR A 97 3.47 3.39 6.32
C THR A 97 2.58 4.62 6.18
N GLY A 98 1.27 4.46 6.35
CA GLY A 98 0.27 5.50 6.08
C GLY A 98 0.03 6.45 7.25
N LEU A 99 0.20 6.01 8.50
CA LEU A 99 0.01 6.88 9.67
C LEU A 99 1.35 7.29 10.28
N PHE A 100 2.18 6.32 10.68
CA PHE A 100 3.40 6.61 11.43
C PHE A 100 4.50 7.20 10.55
N LEU A 101 4.87 6.51 9.47
CA LEU A 101 5.96 6.94 8.61
C LEU A 101 5.63 8.26 7.91
N MET A 102 4.43 8.37 7.34
CA MET A 102 3.95 9.61 6.72
C MET A 102 3.91 10.77 7.72
N GLY A 103 3.43 10.54 8.95
CA GLY A 103 3.41 11.59 9.99
C GLY A 103 4.80 12.05 10.41
N ILE A 104 5.76 11.13 10.58
CA ILE A 104 7.15 11.47 10.92
C ILE A 104 7.80 12.27 9.78
N LEU A 105 7.62 11.83 8.53
CA LEU A 105 8.20 12.51 7.37
C LEU A 105 7.63 13.91 7.21
N LEU A 106 6.30 14.08 7.28
CA LEU A 106 5.66 15.40 7.22
C LEU A 106 6.17 16.32 8.34
N TYR A 107 6.28 15.81 9.57
CA TYR A 107 6.80 16.60 10.68
C TYR A 107 8.23 17.09 10.41
N VAL A 108 9.10 16.21 9.90
CA VAL A 108 10.49 16.55 9.56
C VAL A 108 10.55 17.54 8.40
N GLU A 109 9.83 17.28 7.31
CA GLU A 109 9.84 18.09 6.10
C GLU A 109 9.27 19.50 6.35
N GLU A 110 8.17 19.61 7.09
CA GLU A 110 7.54 20.89 7.39
C GLU A 110 8.27 21.64 8.51
N SER A 111 8.59 20.98 9.61
CA SER A 111 9.12 21.65 10.81
C SER A 111 10.62 21.91 10.73
N ILE A 112 11.38 21.04 10.06
CA ILE A 112 12.85 21.15 9.99
C ILE A 112 13.28 21.78 8.66
N PHE A 113 12.68 21.37 7.54
CA PHE A 113 13.07 21.84 6.21
C PHE A 113 12.20 22.97 5.66
N GLY A 114 11.07 23.30 6.31
CA GLY A 114 10.16 24.36 5.85
C GLY A 114 9.50 24.05 4.50
N ILE A 115 9.42 22.78 4.12
CA ILE A 115 8.83 22.37 2.85
C ILE A 115 7.31 22.58 2.92
N PRO A 116 6.69 23.19 1.89
CA PRO A 116 5.23 23.32 1.85
C PRO A 116 4.54 21.96 1.95
N HIS A 117 3.50 21.87 2.77
CA HIS A 117 2.72 20.65 3.04
C HIS A 117 2.34 19.86 1.78
N TYR A 118 1.98 20.55 0.70
CA TYR A 118 1.64 19.92 -0.58
C TYR A 118 2.81 19.16 -1.21
N ILE A 119 4.01 19.77 -1.21
CA ILE A 119 5.22 19.17 -1.78
C ILE A 119 5.69 18.01 -0.90
N ALA A 120 5.67 18.20 0.43
CA ALA A 120 5.97 17.18 1.42
C ALA A 120 5.05 15.95 1.25
N THR A 121 3.75 16.16 1.12
CA THR A 121 2.76 15.08 0.90
C THR A 121 3.03 14.31 -0.40
N LEU A 122 3.36 15.00 -1.50
CA LEU A 122 3.70 14.34 -2.76
C LEU A 122 5.01 13.56 -2.69
N ALA A 123 6.04 14.11 -2.06
CA ALA A 123 7.30 13.41 -1.83
C ALA A 123 7.10 12.15 -0.99
N ASN A 124 6.25 12.23 0.04
CA ASN A 124 5.92 11.10 0.89
C ASN A 124 5.19 9.98 0.16
N LEU A 125 4.36 10.26 -0.84
CA LEU A 125 3.76 9.20 -1.66
C LEU A 125 4.84 8.40 -2.41
N ILE A 126 5.87 9.07 -2.93
CA ILE A 126 6.98 8.42 -3.65
C ILE A 126 7.78 7.50 -2.73
N VAL A 127 7.88 7.82 -1.44
CA VAL A 127 8.62 7.02 -0.45
C VAL A 127 7.76 5.92 0.18
N THR A 128 6.54 6.26 0.57
CA THR A 128 5.64 5.33 1.28
C THR A 128 5.13 4.21 0.38
N ILE A 129 4.88 4.45 -0.92
CA ILE A 129 4.39 3.42 -1.84
C ILE A 129 5.40 2.27 -2.02
N PRO A 130 6.68 2.51 -2.36
CA PRO A 130 7.69 1.45 -2.43
C PRO A 130 7.91 0.74 -1.09
N ILE A 131 7.95 1.48 0.01
CA ILE A 131 8.14 0.88 1.35
C ILE A 131 6.96 -0.05 1.68
N ASN A 132 5.73 0.41 1.43
CA ASN A 132 4.53 -0.41 1.65
C ASN A 132 4.51 -1.62 0.70
N PHE A 133 4.96 -1.48 -0.55
CA PHE A 133 5.10 -2.62 -1.46
C PHE A 133 6.10 -3.65 -0.93
N ILE A 134 7.28 -3.21 -0.46
CA ILE A 134 8.32 -4.10 0.11
C ILE A 134 7.79 -4.81 1.36
N LEU A 135 7.16 -4.09 2.28
CA LEU A 135 6.54 -4.67 3.47
C LEU A 135 5.48 -5.71 3.11
N ASN A 136 4.57 -5.38 2.19
CA ASN A 136 3.56 -6.33 1.76
C ASN A 136 4.19 -7.57 1.11
N LYS A 137 5.11 -7.38 0.15
CA LYS A 137 5.76 -8.46 -0.59
C LYS A 137 6.59 -9.39 0.30
N PHE A 138 7.44 -8.82 1.17
CA PHE A 138 8.42 -9.60 1.94
C PHE A 138 7.96 -9.98 3.35
N TRP A 139 6.97 -9.29 3.91
CA TRP A 139 6.49 -9.56 5.27
C TRP A 139 5.03 -10.00 5.30
N ALA A 140 4.10 -9.27 4.67
CA ALA A 140 2.68 -9.60 4.74
C ALA A 140 2.35 -10.91 4.03
N TYR A 141 2.85 -11.07 2.82
CA TYR A 141 2.57 -12.24 1.99
C TYR A 141 3.60 -13.36 2.12
N LYS A 142 4.77 -13.16 2.74
CA LYS A 142 5.77 -14.23 2.87
C LYS A 142 5.30 -15.34 3.82
N THR A 143 5.18 -16.56 3.29
CA THR A 143 5.04 -17.81 4.05
C THR A 143 6.39 -18.19 4.66
N LYS A 144 6.39 -18.64 5.92
CA LYS A 144 7.59 -18.99 6.67
C LYS A 144 7.89 -20.45 6.45
#